data_AF-A0A2A7AWW8-F1
#
_entry.id   AF-A0A2A7AWW8-F1
#
_cell.length_a   1.000
_cell.length_b   1.000
_cell.length_c   1.000
_cell.angle_alpha   90.00
_cell.angle_beta   90.00
_cell.angle_gamma   90.00
#
_symmetry.space_group_name_H-M   'P 1'
#
loop_
_entity.id
_entity.type
_entity.pdbx_description
1 polymer ?
#
loop_
_entity_poly.entity_id
_entity_poly.type
_entity_poly.pdbx_seq_one_letter_code
_entity_poly.pdbx_strand_id
1 'polypeptide(L)'
;MAMRDDLAQSAEEQNIKTIRILRTTQAADVKEMVKEFFRFIGCLVHDIPVQARIQDVAQILNEPTKHDVDLILTTDYEPWLATLAANTQKRFPERKIIGMSFALDGGAVQIDGKSLVLTGNLKQERIQSVIDRLIDSIWNDSADKVTAGSLRQINVLYHQYELFHYLQMKRTFRIANMNEVLKLGANHYDIPYKPYINRMLRAFFAFRRALLDLQPKTVYSIYAAINAARKIREIYSALSENSEYRRREAVPTVNVAMLLRELNGIYQRDPNYAGMYYLAAYLCQSDENRILDAYNYYKRARELSLEETDGFYAFGIYQLGHYLSNELDEPKLALALYQEAEVKNRRCYQAAFQIARCYAEQGRFEQAANEFTNVIAILSNGLELEELPADLPSRKKAEVDAFYRKGFGGWEYLSLKEIQYLYKSYIWLARIAMYRRQKQEGDWYTRRALSAAIAYWCAPMLQRCCDPKIWNTVRLFHVQGLPVRALFVTLKRATVITGATDSLKAQIEENVLHYQDMYKKEEPLSAQ
;
A
#
# COMPACT_ATOMS: atom_id res chain seq x y z
N MET A 1 35.96 -10.11 26.91
CA MET A 1 36.10 -11.53 27.29
C MET A 1 35.69 -12.36 26.10
N ALA A 2 36.62 -13.11 25.52
CA ALA A 2 36.38 -13.98 24.38
C ALA A 2 35.51 -15.17 24.82
N MET A 3 34.41 -15.42 24.12
CA MET A 3 33.65 -16.66 24.23
C MET A 3 33.76 -17.44 22.93
N ARG A 4 34.19 -18.68 23.12
CA ARG A 4 34.38 -19.78 22.17
C ARG A 4 33.34 -19.82 21.04
N ASP A 5 33.86 -19.71 19.82
CA ASP A 5 33.35 -20.44 18.67
C ASP A 5 33.48 -21.94 18.96
N ASP A 6 32.37 -22.67 18.80
CA ASP A 6 32.21 -24.13 18.69
C ASP A 6 31.00 -24.60 19.50
N LEU A 7 29.81 -24.28 18.99
CA LEU A 7 28.62 -25.08 19.15
C LEU A 7 27.97 -25.22 17.78
N ALA A 8 27.69 -26.47 17.41
CA ALA A 8 27.01 -26.85 16.18
C ALA A 8 25.87 -25.88 15.84
N GLN A 9 25.84 -25.39 14.59
CA GLN A 9 24.66 -24.73 14.02
C GLN A 9 23.49 -25.72 14.07
N SER A 10 22.78 -25.78 15.20
CA SER A 10 21.37 -26.12 15.17
C SER A 10 20.74 -25.15 14.19
N ALA A 11 19.94 -25.65 13.24
CA ALA A 11 19.16 -24.78 12.36
C ALA A 11 18.28 -23.88 13.23
N GLU A 12 18.78 -22.69 13.56
CA GLU A 12 18.03 -21.67 14.29
C GLU A 12 16.84 -21.29 13.41
N GLU A 13 15.67 -21.15 14.02
CA GLU A 13 14.43 -20.73 13.35
C GLU A 13 14.68 -19.39 12.64
N GLN A 14 14.82 -19.43 11.31
CA GLN A 14 15.09 -18.23 10.52
C GLN A 14 13.77 -17.53 10.22
N ASN A 15 13.54 -16.39 10.87
CA ASN A 15 12.38 -15.57 10.56
C ASN A 15 12.55 -14.90 9.18
N ILE A 16 11.57 -15.13 8.31
CA ILE A 16 11.41 -14.44 7.03
C ILE A 16 11.05 -12.97 7.26
N LYS A 17 11.97 -12.08 6.88
CA LYS A 17 11.88 -10.62 7.06
C LYS A 17 11.48 -9.92 5.77
N THR A 18 11.88 -10.46 4.62
CA THR A 18 11.81 -9.79 3.31
C THR A 18 11.20 -10.70 2.24
N ILE A 19 10.28 -10.14 1.46
CA ILE A 19 9.64 -10.84 0.33
C ILE A 19 9.64 -9.92 -0.88
N ARG A 20 10.40 -10.27 -1.92
CA ARG A 20 10.41 -9.56 -3.20
C ARG A 20 9.45 -10.25 -4.16
N ILE A 21 8.47 -9.50 -4.65
CA ILE A 21 7.46 -9.98 -5.61
C ILE A 21 7.84 -9.46 -6.99
N LEU A 22 8.23 -10.36 -7.89
CA LEU A 22 8.44 -10.08 -9.31
C LEU A 22 7.17 -10.49 -10.05
N ARG A 23 6.47 -9.57 -10.70
CA ARG A 23 5.16 -9.92 -11.28
C ARG A 23 4.89 -9.34 -12.66
N THR A 24 4.07 -10.04 -13.44
CA THR A 24 3.48 -9.43 -14.63
C THR A 24 2.46 -8.35 -14.24
N THR A 25 2.15 -7.47 -15.19
CA THR A 25 1.14 -6.42 -15.01
C THR A 25 -0.22 -6.98 -14.62
N GLN A 26 -0.63 -8.08 -15.26
CA GLN A 26 -1.95 -8.69 -15.11
C GLN A 26 -2.17 -9.29 -13.72
N ALA A 27 -1.11 -9.66 -13.00
CA ALA A 27 -1.18 -10.21 -11.66
C ALA A 27 -1.31 -9.14 -10.55
N ALA A 28 -1.61 -7.88 -10.91
CA ALA A 28 -1.65 -6.77 -9.96
C ALA A 28 -2.66 -6.93 -8.83
N ASP A 29 -3.80 -7.58 -9.08
CA ASP A 29 -4.85 -7.84 -8.09
C ASP A 29 -4.42 -8.91 -7.08
N VAL A 30 -3.95 -10.08 -7.55
CA VAL A 30 -3.37 -11.15 -6.71
C VAL A 30 -2.22 -10.61 -5.87
N LYS A 31 -1.27 -9.89 -6.50
CA LYS A 31 -0.15 -9.28 -5.78
C LYS A 31 -0.64 -8.33 -4.71
N GLU A 32 -1.66 -7.50 -4.95
CA GLU A 32 -2.11 -6.57 -3.91
C GLU A 32 -2.61 -7.30 -2.67
N MET A 33 -3.36 -8.40 -2.86
CA MET A 33 -3.88 -9.19 -1.74
C MET A 33 -2.76 -9.91 -0.98
N VAL A 34 -1.84 -10.56 -1.69
CA VAL A 34 -0.67 -11.26 -1.11
C VAL A 34 0.25 -10.27 -0.38
N LYS A 35 0.57 -9.14 -1.02
CA LYS A 35 1.40 -8.06 -0.44
C LYS A 35 0.77 -7.47 0.81
N GLU A 36 -0.56 -7.28 0.83
CA GLU A 36 -1.25 -6.72 2.00
C GLU A 36 -1.12 -7.65 3.20
N PHE A 37 -1.36 -8.94 3.01
CA PHE A 37 -1.24 -9.96 4.07
C PHE A 37 0.18 -9.99 4.65
N PHE A 38 1.20 -10.18 3.81
CA PHE A 38 2.58 -10.30 4.28
C PHE A 38 3.10 -9.03 4.98
N ARG A 39 2.74 -7.84 4.47
CA ARG A 39 3.05 -6.58 5.15
C ARG A 39 2.33 -6.45 6.48
N PHE A 40 1.12 -6.99 6.58
CA PHE A 40 0.32 -6.89 7.79
C PHE A 40 0.91 -7.73 8.94
N ILE A 41 1.53 -8.86 8.62
CA ILE A 41 2.15 -9.77 9.60
C ILE A 41 3.63 -9.46 9.92
N GLY A 42 4.24 -8.48 9.25
CA GLY A 42 5.56 -7.96 9.62
C GLY A 42 6.66 -8.09 8.57
N CYS A 43 6.39 -8.78 7.46
CA CYS A 43 7.36 -8.87 6.37
C CYS A 43 7.47 -7.52 5.65
N LEU A 44 8.69 -7.11 5.34
CA LEU A 44 8.93 -6.09 4.34
C LEU A 44 8.65 -6.70 2.97
N VAL A 45 7.79 -6.05 2.17
CA VAL A 45 7.43 -6.54 0.83
C VAL A 45 7.78 -5.51 -0.25
N HIS A 46 8.58 -5.93 -1.23
CA HIS A 46 8.98 -5.12 -2.39
C HIS A 46 8.28 -5.66 -3.64
N ASP A 47 7.68 -4.78 -4.43
CA ASP A 47 6.92 -5.12 -5.64
C ASP A 47 7.67 -4.59 -6.86
N ILE A 48 8.04 -5.48 -7.77
CA ILE A 48 8.71 -5.15 -9.03
C ILE A 48 7.84 -5.69 -10.17
N PRO A 49 7.10 -4.80 -10.87
CA PRO A 49 6.42 -5.20 -12.08
C PRO A 49 7.44 -5.39 -13.21
N VAL A 50 7.37 -6.53 -13.88
CA VAL A 50 8.25 -6.95 -14.98
C VAL A 50 7.43 -7.11 -16.26
N GLN A 51 8.07 -6.90 -17.41
CA GLN A 51 7.50 -7.39 -18.66
C GLN A 51 7.57 -8.92 -18.65
N ALA A 52 6.59 -9.60 -19.26
CA ALA A 52 6.47 -11.07 -19.22
C ALA A 52 7.51 -11.78 -20.10
N ARG A 53 8.80 -11.44 -19.94
CA ARG A 53 9.93 -12.02 -20.65
C ARG A 53 10.86 -12.67 -19.64
N ILE A 54 11.21 -13.92 -19.90
CA ILE A 54 12.10 -14.71 -19.05
C ILE A 54 13.44 -13.99 -18.78
N GLN A 55 13.98 -13.27 -19.78
CA GLN A 55 15.26 -12.58 -19.65
C GLN A 55 15.22 -11.47 -18.59
N ASP A 56 14.12 -10.71 -18.55
CA ASP A 56 13.97 -9.59 -17.61
C ASP A 56 13.89 -10.12 -16.16
N VAL A 57 13.13 -11.19 -15.95
CA VAL A 57 13.01 -11.85 -14.64
C VAL A 57 14.34 -12.47 -14.21
N ALA A 58 15.00 -13.20 -15.12
CA ALA A 58 16.27 -13.85 -14.85
C ALA A 58 17.38 -12.82 -14.52
N GLN A 59 17.39 -11.66 -15.18
CA GLN A 59 18.35 -10.59 -14.89
C GLN A 59 18.21 -10.11 -13.44
N ILE A 60 16.98 -9.81 -12.99
CA ILE A 60 16.71 -9.32 -11.63
C ILE A 60 17.03 -10.38 -10.57
N LEU A 61 16.68 -11.65 -10.82
CA LEU A 61 16.96 -12.75 -9.89
C LEU A 61 18.45 -13.01 -9.70
N ASN A 62 19.26 -12.72 -10.72
CA ASN A 62 20.71 -12.89 -10.67
C ASN A 62 21.43 -11.75 -9.91
N GLU A 63 20.74 -10.69 -9.54
CA GLU A 63 21.32 -9.63 -8.73
C GLU A 63 21.68 -10.16 -7.32
N PRO A 64 22.86 -9.81 -6.79
CA PRO A 64 23.20 -10.12 -5.41
C PRO A 64 22.24 -9.43 -4.44
N THR A 65 21.51 -10.23 -3.68
CA THR A 65 20.63 -9.78 -2.61
C THR A 65 20.68 -10.75 -1.41
N LYS A 66 20.31 -10.23 -0.25
CA LYS A 66 20.12 -10.97 1.01
C LYS A 66 18.64 -11.22 1.33
N HIS A 67 17.74 -11.11 0.33
CA HIS A 67 16.32 -11.36 0.56
C HIS A 67 16.06 -12.81 0.94
N ASP A 68 15.10 -12.99 1.83
CA ASP A 68 14.69 -14.32 2.27
C ASP A 68 13.87 -15.02 1.17
N VAL A 69 13.00 -14.27 0.47
CA VAL A 69 12.06 -14.84 -0.52
C VAL A 69 11.98 -14.00 -1.80
N ASP A 70 12.08 -14.68 -2.95
CA ASP A 70 11.68 -14.19 -4.27
C ASP A 70 10.42 -14.91 -4.74
N LEU A 71 9.30 -14.20 -4.86
CA LEU A 71 8.04 -14.69 -5.41
C LEU A 71 7.85 -14.19 -6.83
N ILE A 72 7.90 -15.10 -7.81
CA ILE A 72 7.63 -14.79 -9.22
C ILE A 72 6.16 -15.07 -9.47
N LEU A 73 5.37 -14.04 -9.79
CA LEU A 73 3.93 -14.12 -9.93
C LEU A 73 3.45 -13.77 -11.34
N THR A 74 2.80 -14.74 -11.99
CA THR A 74 2.14 -14.59 -13.29
C THR A 74 0.66 -14.93 -13.18
N THR A 75 -0.15 -14.50 -14.16
CA THR A 75 -1.56 -14.96 -14.27
C THR A 75 -1.66 -16.32 -14.94
N ASP A 76 -0.90 -16.50 -16.02
CA ASP A 76 -0.91 -17.70 -16.84
C ASP A 76 0.28 -18.59 -16.51
N TYR A 77 0.10 -19.90 -16.69
CA TYR A 77 1.18 -20.83 -16.46
C TYR A 77 2.20 -20.72 -17.60
N GLU A 78 3.41 -20.39 -17.21
CA GLU A 78 4.55 -20.28 -18.10
C GLU A 78 5.49 -21.48 -17.84
N PRO A 79 5.72 -22.38 -18.83
CA PRO A 79 6.57 -23.56 -18.62
C PRO A 79 8.00 -23.23 -18.15
N TRP A 80 8.50 -22.04 -18.50
CA TRP A 80 9.81 -21.58 -18.07
C TRP A 80 9.86 -21.20 -16.59
N LEU A 81 8.74 -20.93 -15.94
CA LEU A 81 8.66 -20.44 -14.56
C LEU A 81 9.28 -21.44 -13.57
N ALA A 82 8.84 -22.70 -13.63
CA ALA A 82 9.35 -23.76 -12.76
C ALA A 82 10.84 -24.03 -13.00
N THR A 83 11.26 -24.02 -14.26
CA THR A 83 12.68 -24.22 -14.64
C THR A 83 13.55 -23.06 -14.13
N LEU A 84 13.10 -21.82 -14.30
CA LEU A 84 13.83 -20.64 -13.84
C LEU A 84 13.93 -20.61 -12.31
N ALA A 85 12.84 -20.89 -11.60
CA ALA A 85 12.82 -20.95 -10.14
C ALA A 85 13.80 -22.01 -9.64
N ALA A 86 13.75 -23.24 -10.18
CA ALA A 86 14.64 -24.32 -9.79
C ALA A 86 16.13 -24.02 -10.09
N ASN A 87 16.42 -23.42 -11.24
CA ASN A 87 17.80 -23.06 -11.60
C ASN A 87 18.34 -21.93 -10.71
N THR A 88 17.51 -20.93 -10.41
CA THR A 88 17.87 -19.83 -9.50
C THR A 88 18.09 -20.34 -8.08
N GLN A 89 17.21 -21.23 -7.59
CA GLN A 89 17.32 -21.86 -6.27
C GLN A 89 18.64 -22.63 -6.10
N LYS A 90 19.10 -23.35 -7.13
CA LYS A 90 20.40 -24.03 -7.12
C LYS A 90 21.57 -23.05 -7.03
N ARG A 91 21.46 -21.89 -7.66
CA ARG A 91 22.51 -20.85 -7.67
C ARG A 91 22.57 -20.08 -6.35
N PHE A 92 21.42 -19.87 -5.71
CA PHE A 92 21.28 -19.10 -4.48
C PHE A 92 20.55 -19.93 -3.41
N PRO A 93 21.22 -20.93 -2.81
CA PRO A 93 20.57 -21.88 -1.90
C PRO A 93 20.01 -21.25 -0.62
N GLU A 94 20.53 -20.08 -0.22
CA GLU A 94 20.10 -19.35 0.97
C GLU A 94 18.79 -18.56 0.77
N ARG A 95 18.32 -18.38 -0.47
CA ARG A 95 17.07 -17.67 -0.80
C ARG A 95 15.98 -18.67 -1.10
N LYS A 96 14.73 -18.38 -0.75
CA LYS A 96 13.57 -19.18 -1.18
C LYS A 96 12.99 -18.60 -2.47
N ILE A 97 13.11 -19.33 -3.57
CA ILE A 97 12.61 -18.90 -4.89
C ILE A 97 11.32 -19.66 -5.21
N ILE A 98 10.20 -18.95 -5.33
CA ILE A 98 8.87 -19.54 -5.53
C ILE A 98 8.29 -19.03 -6.85
N GLY A 99 7.95 -19.96 -7.74
CA GLY A 99 7.24 -19.66 -8.99
C GLY A 99 5.75 -19.91 -8.83
N MET A 100 4.92 -18.89 -9.06
CA MET A 100 3.47 -18.98 -8.92
C MET A 100 2.72 -18.44 -10.15
N SER A 101 1.77 -19.23 -10.66
CA SER A 101 0.79 -18.81 -11.66
C SER A 101 -0.62 -18.87 -11.05
N PHE A 102 -1.32 -17.74 -11.05
CA PHE A 102 -2.69 -17.65 -10.57
C PHE A 102 -3.41 -16.40 -11.08
N ALA A 103 -4.65 -16.59 -11.52
CA ALA A 103 -5.62 -15.52 -11.76
C ALA A 103 -6.79 -15.67 -10.79
N LEU A 104 -7.23 -14.58 -10.16
CA LEU A 104 -8.35 -14.60 -9.20
C LEU A 104 -9.64 -15.18 -9.78
N ASP A 105 -9.92 -14.84 -11.05
CA ASP A 105 -11.09 -15.33 -11.75
C ASP A 105 -10.92 -16.78 -12.24
N GLY A 106 -9.67 -17.29 -12.25
CA GLY A 106 -9.33 -18.68 -12.56
C GLY A 106 -9.58 -19.65 -11.40
N GLY A 107 -9.76 -20.92 -11.73
CA GLY A 107 -10.04 -21.99 -10.75
C GLY A 107 -8.82 -22.84 -10.34
N ALA A 108 -7.65 -22.61 -10.95
CA ALA A 108 -6.43 -23.37 -10.69
C ALA A 108 -5.29 -22.44 -10.30
N VAL A 109 -4.46 -22.89 -9.38
CA VAL A 109 -3.17 -22.28 -9.05
C VAL A 109 -2.06 -23.27 -9.35
N GLN A 110 -0.95 -22.78 -9.88
CA GLN A 110 0.28 -23.57 -9.99
C GLN A 110 1.37 -22.93 -9.14
N ILE A 111 1.97 -23.72 -8.25
CA ILE A 111 3.12 -23.31 -7.43
C ILE A 111 4.23 -24.33 -7.62
N ASP A 112 5.41 -23.86 -8.02
CA ASP A 112 6.61 -24.67 -8.25
C ASP A 112 6.35 -25.89 -9.16
N GLY A 113 5.56 -25.67 -10.23
CA GLY A 113 5.19 -26.70 -11.21
C GLY A 113 4.13 -27.70 -10.73
N LYS A 114 3.58 -27.53 -9.52
CA LYS A 114 2.48 -28.36 -9.00
C LYS A 114 1.15 -27.66 -9.22
N SER A 115 0.29 -28.27 -10.03
CA SER A 115 -1.08 -27.81 -10.24
C SER A 115 -1.99 -28.21 -9.09
N LEU A 116 -2.78 -27.26 -8.60
CA LEU A 116 -3.71 -27.44 -7.49
C LEU A 116 -5.06 -26.83 -7.89
N VAL A 117 -6.12 -27.62 -7.68
CA VAL A 117 -7.49 -27.13 -7.80
C VAL A 117 -7.84 -26.39 -6.52
N LEU A 118 -8.22 -25.12 -6.64
CA LEU A 118 -8.64 -24.34 -5.48
C LEU A 118 -10.06 -24.70 -5.06
N THR A 119 -10.27 -24.87 -3.77
CA THR A 119 -11.60 -25.00 -3.18
C THR A 119 -12.14 -23.61 -2.85
N GLY A 120 -13.38 -23.33 -3.25
CA GLY A 120 -14.05 -22.07 -2.93
C GLY A 120 -14.64 -21.37 -4.16
N ASN A 121 -15.86 -20.87 -3.96
CA ASN A 121 -16.62 -20.17 -5.00
C ASN A 121 -16.35 -18.66 -4.96
N LEU A 122 -15.81 -18.16 -3.85
CA LEU A 122 -15.54 -16.74 -3.63
C LEU A 122 -14.05 -16.42 -3.82
N LYS A 123 -13.75 -15.21 -4.29
CA LYS A 123 -12.38 -14.70 -4.46
C LYS A 123 -11.61 -14.71 -3.14
N GLN A 124 -12.27 -14.38 -2.03
CA GLN A 124 -11.64 -14.40 -0.70
C GLN A 124 -11.27 -15.82 -0.22
N GLU A 125 -12.02 -16.85 -0.60
CA GLU A 125 -11.70 -18.25 -0.23
C GLU A 125 -10.49 -18.76 -1.04
N ARG A 126 -10.46 -18.42 -2.34
CA ARG A 126 -9.35 -18.77 -3.23
C ARG A 126 -8.05 -18.11 -2.80
N ILE A 127 -8.08 -16.82 -2.47
CA ILE A 127 -6.87 -16.11 -2.04
C ILE A 127 -6.40 -16.59 -0.66
N GLN A 128 -7.31 -16.94 0.25
CA GLN A 128 -6.95 -17.54 1.54
C GLN A 128 -6.18 -18.85 1.30
N SER A 129 -6.69 -19.72 0.42
CA SER A 129 -6.03 -20.97 0.04
C SER A 129 -4.66 -20.74 -0.60
N VAL A 130 -4.55 -19.73 -1.46
CA VAL A 130 -3.27 -19.31 -2.06
C VAL A 130 -2.26 -18.88 -1.00
N ILE A 131 -2.68 -18.07 -0.02
CA ILE A 131 -1.81 -17.62 1.07
C ILE A 131 -1.37 -18.82 1.92
N ASP A 132 -2.26 -19.78 2.21
CA ASP A 132 -1.89 -21.01 2.93
C ASP A 132 -0.82 -21.81 2.17
N ARG A 133 -0.92 -21.90 0.84
CA ARG A 133 0.10 -22.56 0.01
C ARG A 133 1.41 -21.81 -0.02
N LEU A 134 1.37 -20.47 -0.09
CA LEU A 134 2.59 -19.66 0.01
C LEU A 134 3.22 -19.83 1.39
N ILE A 135 2.44 -19.95 2.46
CA ILE A 135 2.96 -20.25 3.79
C ILE A 135 3.67 -21.61 3.79
N ASP A 136 3.05 -22.65 3.22
CA ASP A 136 3.66 -23.99 3.13
C ASP A 136 4.95 -24.00 2.30
N SER A 137 5.04 -23.17 1.24
CA SER A 137 6.26 -23.08 0.40
C SER A 137 7.37 -22.24 1.03
N ILE A 138 7.03 -21.15 1.74
CA ILE A 138 8.00 -20.25 2.36
C ILE A 138 8.52 -20.84 3.69
N TRP A 139 7.65 -21.41 4.52
CA TRP A 139 7.99 -22.00 5.83
C TRP A 139 7.94 -23.52 5.75
N ASN A 140 8.72 -24.08 4.81
CA ASN A 140 8.73 -25.51 4.48
C ASN A 140 9.72 -26.33 5.31
N ASP A 141 10.59 -25.70 6.11
CA ASP A 141 11.60 -26.39 6.90
C ASP A 141 10.98 -27.06 8.13
N SER A 142 11.60 -28.15 8.59
CA SER A 142 11.08 -28.90 9.74
C SER A 142 11.02 -28.06 11.02
N ALA A 143 11.94 -27.10 11.18
CA ALA A 143 11.99 -26.14 12.27
C ALA A 143 10.82 -25.14 12.23
N ASP A 144 10.28 -24.85 11.05
CA ASP A 144 9.26 -23.80 10.86
C ASP A 144 7.83 -24.30 11.09
N LYS A 145 7.60 -25.59 11.34
CA LYS A 145 6.25 -26.18 11.42
C LYS A 145 5.32 -25.44 12.38
N VAL A 146 5.86 -25.01 13.51
CA VAL A 146 5.13 -24.25 14.53
C VAL A 146 4.76 -22.86 14.00
N THR A 147 5.71 -22.18 13.37
CA THR A 147 5.51 -20.86 12.74
C THR A 147 4.53 -20.92 11.59
N ALA A 148 4.64 -21.90 10.68
CA ALA A 148 3.68 -22.14 9.60
C ALA A 148 2.27 -22.42 10.13
N GLY A 149 2.15 -23.18 11.23
CA GLY A 149 0.88 -23.42 11.91
C GLY A 149 0.25 -22.13 12.45
N SER A 150 1.04 -21.27 13.10
CA SER A 150 0.61 -19.95 13.59
C SER A 150 0.17 -19.04 12.44
N LEU A 151 0.94 -18.98 11.36
CA LEU A 151 0.65 -18.17 10.17
C LEU A 151 -0.66 -18.55 9.49
N ARG A 152 -0.97 -19.85 9.38
CA ARG A 152 -2.26 -20.31 8.85
C ARG A 152 -3.43 -19.86 9.73
N GLN A 153 -3.28 -19.91 11.05
CA GLN A 153 -4.31 -19.39 11.96
C GLN A 153 -4.47 -17.87 11.81
N ILE A 154 -3.38 -17.13 11.64
CA ILE A 154 -3.43 -15.69 11.32
C ILE A 154 -4.17 -15.46 9.99
N ASN A 155 -3.91 -16.27 8.95
CA ASN A 155 -4.56 -16.18 7.65
C ASN A 155 -6.07 -16.43 7.72
N VAL A 156 -6.49 -17.45 8.48
CA VAL A 156 -7.91 -17.72 8.75
C VAL A 156 -8.58 -16.51 9.41
N LEU A 157 -7.97 -15.97 10.47
CA LEU A 157 -8.51 -14.79 11.17
C LEU A 157 -8.55 -13.56 10.26
N TYR A 158 -7.52 -13.35 9.43
CA TYR A 158 -7.43 -12.21 8.52
C TYR A 158 -8.61 -12.18 7.53
N HIS A 159 -9.00 -13.33 7.00
CA HIS A 159 -10.15 -13.47 6.11
C HIS A 159 -11.48 -13.48 6.86
N GLN A 160 -11.56 -14.14 8.02
CA GLN A 160 -12.75 -14.15 8.88
C GLN A 160 -13.22 -12.73 9.26
N TYR A 161 -12.27 -11.83 9.54
CA TYR A 161 -12.55 -10.42 9.86
C TYR A 161 -12.46 -9.49 8.65
N GLU A 162 -12.38 -10.04 7.44
CA GLU A 162 -12.38 -9.32 6.15
C GLU A 162 -11.36 -8.16 6.08
N LEU A 163 -10.17 -8.34 6.67
CA LEU A 163 -9.24 -7.23 6.90
C LEU A 163 -8.73 -6.55 5.63
N PHE A 164 -8.66 -7.26 4.50
CA PHE A 164 -8.11 -6.72 3.25
C PHE A 164 -8.80 -5.43 2.80
N HIS A 165 -10.12 -5.44 2.62
CA HIS A 165 -10.82 -4.26 2.10
C HIS A 165 -10.86 -3.12 3.13
N TYR A 166 -10.87 -3.45 4.43
CA TYR A 166 -10.71 -2.46 5.50
C TYR A 166 -9.35 -1.77 5.45
N LEU A 167 -8.27 -2.51 5.23
CA LEU A 167 -6.93 -1.96 5.06
C LEU A 167 -6.83 -1.06 3.83
N GLN A 168 -7.44 -1.46 2.70
CA GLN A 168 -7.50 -0.62 1.49
C GLN A 168 -8.27 0.67 1.73
N MET A 169 -9.45 0.60 2.36
CA MET A 169 -10.25 1.79 2.67
C MET A 169 -9.60 2.71 3.69
N LYS A 170 -8.94 2.18 4.71
CA LYS A 170 -8.20 3.00 5.69
C LYS A 170 -7.10 3.82 5.02
N ARG A 171 -6.45 3.32 3.96
CA ARG A 171 -5.43 4.09 3.22
C ARG A 171 -5.99 5.36 2.57
N THR A 172 -7.28 5.40 2.26
CA THR A 172 -7.91 6.58 1.65
C THR A 172 -7.88 7.80 2.57
N PHE A 173 -7.79 7.61 3.89
CA PHE A 173 -7.66 8.70 4.86
C PHE A 173 -6.39 9.54 4.66
N ARG A 174 -5.36 9.00 4.00
CA ARG A 174 -4.17 9.75 3.59
C ARG A 174 -4.47 10.92 2.65
N ILE A 175 -5.61 10.91 1.95
CA ILE A 175 -6.02 12.03 1.12
C ILE A 175 -6.36 13.25 1.97
N ALA A 176 -6.99 13.05 3.13
CA ALA A 176 -7.30 14.16 4.04
C ALA A 176 -6.02 14.90 4.48
N ASN A 177 -4.90 14.18 4.61
CA ASN A 177 -3.61 14.71 5.01
C ASN A 177 -2.68 15.08 3.83
N MET A 178 -3.21 15.20 2.60
CA MET A 178 -2.44 15.71 1.47
C MET A 178 -2.25 17.22 1.59
N ASN A 179 -1.04 17.74 1.39
CA ASN A 179 -0.79 19.19 1.41
C ASN A 179 -1.68 19.97 0.43
N GLU A 180 -1.96 19.42 -0.75
CA GLU A 180 -2.87 20.03 -1.73
C GLU A 180 -4.30 20.12 -1.21
N VAL A 181 -4.72 19.10 -0.46
CA VAL A 181 -6.03 19.06 0.15
C VAL A 181 -6.02 19.97 1.37
N LEU A 182 -5.11 19.84 2.34
CA LEU A 182 -5.02 20.68 3.56
C LEU A 182 -5.16 22.20 3.29
N LYS A 183 -4.62 22.69 2.17
CA LYS A 183 -4.79 24.09 1.67
C LYS A 183 -6.25 24.48 1.37
N LEU A 184 -7.18 23.53 1.36
CA LEU A 184 -8.63 23.76 1.23
C LEU A 184 -9.24 24.39 2.49
N GLY A 185 -8.59 24.25 3.66
CA GLY A 185 -9.04 24.74 4.98
C GLY A 185 -9.79 23.70 5.80
N ALA A 186 -9.72 23.80 7.14
CA ALA A 186 -10.13 22.78 8.12
C ALA A 186 -11.58 22.28 7.98
N ASN A 187 -12.50 23.13 7.53
CA ASN A 187 -13.93 22.83 7.38
C ASN A 187 -14.25 21.76 6.30
N HIS A 188 -13.24 21.17 5.68
CA HIS A 188 -13.37 20.17 4.61
C HIS A 188 -12.95 18.76 5.05
N TYR A 189 -12.60 18.51 6.33
CA TYR A 189 -11.98 17.24 6.75
C TYR A 189 -12.73 16.39 7.77
N ASP A 190 -13.85 16.87 8.30
CA ASP A 190 -14.58 16.09 9.31
C ASP A 190 -15.22 14.86 8.64
N ILE A 191 -14.64 13.69 8.90
CA ILE A 191 -15.20 12.41 8.50
C ILE A 191 -16.44 12.17 9.38
N PRO A 192 -17.66 12.19 8.83
CA PRO A 192 -18.87 11.99 9.63
C PRO A 192 -18.95 10.54 10.12
N TYR A 193 -19.85 10.29 11.08
CA TYR A 193 -20.12 8.92 11.49
C TYR A 193 -20.70 8.11 10.32
N LYS A 194 -19.94 7.12 9.87
CA LYS A 194 -20.27 6.06 8.93
C LYS A 194 -20.25 4.68 9.61
N PRO A 195 -21.32 3.87 9.46
CA PRO A 195 -21.33 2.48 9.94
C PRO A 195 -20.15 1.63 9.45
N TYR A 196 -19.65 1.91 8.25
CA TYR A 196 -18.51 1.20 7.67
C TYR A 196 -17.22 1.36 8.49
N ILE A 197 -16.93 2.56 9.02
CA ILE A 197 -15.76 2.80 9.87
C ILE A 197 -15.92 2.12 11.24
N ASN A 198 -17.14 2.06 11.79
CA ASN A 198 -17.41 1.31 13.02
C ASN A 198 -17.13 -0.19 12.82
N ARG A 199 -17.57 -0.77 11.69
CA ARG A 199 -17.26 -2.17 11.33
C ARG A 199 -15.74 -2.38 11.17
N MET A 200 -15.05 -1.46 10.51
CA MET A 200 -13.60 -1.47 10.35
C MET A 200 -12.87 -1.49 11.71
N LEU A 201 -13.24 -0.59 12.63
CA LEU A 201 -12.66 -0.51 13.98
C LEU A 201 -12.89 -1.82 14.77
N ARG A 202 -14.12 -2.35 14.73
CA ARG A 202 -14.47 -3.61 15.40
C ARG A 202 -13.75 -4.81 14.82
N ALA A 203 -13.55 -4.87 13.50
CA ALA A 203 -12.80 -5.93 12.84
C ALA A 203 -11.34 -5.97 13.32
N PHE A 204 -10.64 -4.82 13.33
CA PHE A 204 -9.27 -4.77 13.86
C PHE A 204 -9.20 -5.13 15.35
N PHE A 205 -10.18 -4.70 16.14
CA PHE A 205 -10.24 -5.00 17.57
C PHE A 205 -10.45 -6.50 17.82
N ALA A 206 -11.43 -7.12 17.15
CA ALA A 206 -11.73 -8.54 17.29
C ALA A 206 -10.58 -9.43 16.79
N PHE A 207 -9.97 -9.06 15.65
CA PHE A 207 -8.77 -9.74 15.15
C PHE A 207 -7.61 -9.67 16.15
N ARG A 208 -7.33 -8.49 16.73
CA ARG A 208 -6.31 -8.36 17.78
C ARG A 208 -6.61 -9.26 18.97
N ARG A 209 -7.85 -9.26 19.46
CA ARG A 209 -8.28 -10.11 20.59
C ARG A 209 -8.00 -11.58 20.31
N ALA A 210 -8.39 -12.08 19.14
CA ALA A 210 -8.12 -13.46 18.75
C ALA A 210 -6.61 -13.78 18.71
N LEU A 211 -5.78 -12.85 18.22
CA LEU A 211 -4.32 -13.03 18.21
C LEU A 211 -3.68 -12.99 19.59
N LEU A 212 -4.27 -12.31 20.58
CA LEU A 212 -3.76 -12.33 21.95
C LEU A 212 -3.95 -13.69 22.63
N ASP A 213 -4.95 -14.45 22.21
CA ASP A 213 -5.22 -15.79 22.76
C ASP A 213 -4.49 -16.90 21.96
N LEU A 214 -4.00 -16.58 20.75
CA LEU A 214 -3.29 -17.51 19.88
C LEU A 214 -2.01 -18.06 20.52
N GLN A 215 -1.83 -19.39 20.51
CA GLN A 215 -0.60 -20.06 20.95
C GLN A 215 -0.09 -21.03 19.86
N PRO A 216 1.23 -21.16 19.70
CA PRO A 216 2.29 -20.39 20.38
C PRO A 216 2.46 -18.98 19.83
N LYS A 217 3.08 -18.10 20.63
CA LYS A 217 3.47 -16.74 20.20
C LYS A 217 4.70 -16.76 19.32
N THR A 218 4.49 -16.45 18.04
CA THR A 218 5.52 -16.23 17.01
C THR A 218 5.76 -14.73 16.78
N VAL A 219 6.87 -14.37 16.14
CA VAL A 219 7.16 -12.96 15.77
C VAL A 219 6.01 -12.36 14.94
N TYR A 220 5.42 -13.13 14.03
CA TYR A 220 4.31 -12.70 13.16
C TYR A 220 3.01 -12.48 13.93
N SER A 221 2.68 -13.37 14.87
CA SER A 221 1.46 -13.23 15.70
C SER A 221 1.53 -11.99 16.60
N ILE A 222 2.70 -11.73 17.19
CA ILE A 222 2.95 -10.53 18.02
C ILE A 222 2.85 -9.29 17.14
N TYR A 223 3.54 -9.29 15.98
CA TYR A 223 3.52 -8.17 15.05
C TYR A 223 2.09 -7.84 14.60
N ALA A 224 1.35 -8.84 14.12
CA ALA A 224 -0.01 -8.66 13.60
C ALA A 224 -0.97 -8.12 14.67
N ALA A 225 -0.87 -8.59 15.92
CA ALA A 225 -1.70 -8.10 17.03
C ALA A 225 -1.45 -6.62 17.34
N ILE A 226 -0.17 -6.23 17.40
CA ILE A 226 0.24 -4.83 17.65
C ILE A 226 -0.10 -3.95 16.45
N ASN A 227 0.09 -4.46 15.24
CA ASN A 227 -0.25 -3.76 14.01
C ASN A 227 -1.76 -3.47 13.92
N ALA A 228 -2.62 -4.40 14.34
CA ALA A 228 -4.06 -4.18 14.44
C ALA A 228 -4.40 -3.05 15.44
N ALA A 229 -3.77 -3.02 16.62
CA ALA A 229 -3.92 -1.90 17.56
C ALA A 229 -3.45 -0.58 16.96
N ARG A 230 -2.31 -0.57 16.26
CA ARG A 230 -1.83 0.61 15.52
C ARG A 230 -2.87 1.07 14.50
N LYS A 231 -3.54 0.18 13.76
CA LYS A 231 -4.57 0.56 12.77
C LYS A 231 -5.77 1.25 13.41
N ILE A 232 -6.19 0.81 14.59
CA ILE A 232 -7.22 1.49 15.38
C ILE A 232 -6.78 2.92 15.71
N ARG A 233 -5.53 3.10 16.18
CA ARG A 233 -4.97 4.43 16.49
C ARG A 233 -4.89 5.32 15.24
N GLU A 234 -4.41 4.80 14.12
CA GLU A 234 -4.35 5.53 12.82
C GLU A 234 -5.75 5.99 12.34
N ILE A 235 -6.78 5.19 12.59
CA ILE A 235 -8.17 5.56 12.26
C ILE A 235 -8.60 6.71 13.16
N TYR A 236 -8.45 6.58 14.49
CA TYR A 236 -8.82 7.66 15.40
C TYR A 236 -8.07 8.96 15.10
N SER A 237 -6.76 8.92 14.80
CA SER A 237 -5.99 10.12 14.44
C SER A 237 -6.48 10.82 13.17
N ALA A 238 -7.13 10.09 12.26
CA ALA A 238 -7.73 10.67 11.06
C ALA A 238 -9.15 11.23 11.30
N LEU A 239 -9.77 10.93 12.45
CA LEU A 239 -11.09 11.41 12.83
C LEU A 239 -10.97 12.67 13.68
N SER A 240 -11.95 13.58 13.55
CA SER A 240 -12.01 14.79 14.36
C SER A 240 -12.06 14.49 15.87
N GLU A 241 -11.52 15.39 16.69
CA GLU A 241 -11.48 15.23 18.14
C GLU A 241 -12.87 15.04 18.75
N ASN A 242 -13.86 15.76 18.20
CA ASN A 242 -15.26 15.69 18.61
C ASN A 242 -16.07 14.60 17.89
N SER A 243 -15.42 13.73 17.11
CA SER A 243 -16.10 12.69 16.36
C SER A 243 -16.92 11.77 17.28
N GLU A 244 -18.06 11.32 16.77
CA GLU A 244 -18.96 10.39 17.47
C GLU A 244 -18.25 9.09 17.87
N TYR A 245 -17.25 8.65 17.09
CA TYR A 245 -16.43 7.48 17.40
C TYR A 245 -15.66 7.62 18.71
N ARG A 246 -15.07 8.80 18.96
CA ARG A 246 -14.31 9.08 20.18
C ARG A 246 -15.26 9.23 21.37
N ARG A 247 -16.36 9.96 21.20
CA ARG A 247 -17.38 10.16 22.26
C ARG A 247 -18.05 8.86 22.70
N ARG A 248 -18.23 7.90 21.78
CA ARG A 248 -18.84 6.59 22.06
C ARG A 248 -17.83 5.51 22.42
N GLU A 249 -16.53 5.82 22.45
CA GLU A 249 -15.46 4.85 22.64
C GLU A 249 -15.66 3.59 21.78
N ALA A 250 -15.92 3.76 20.48
CA ALA A 250 -16.42 2.69 19.60
C ALA A 250 -15.63 1.37 19.71
N VAL A 251 -14.32 1.49 19.88
CA VAL A 251 -13.42 0.44 20.40
C VAL A 251 -12.32 1.10 21.25
N PRO A 252 -11.80 0.43 22.31
CA PRO A 252 -10.75 0.99 23.15
C PRO A 252 -9.40 1.04 22.42
N THR A 253 -8.65 2.12 22.64
CA THR A 253 -7.25 2.23 22.18
C THR A 253 -6.28 1.72 23.23
N VAL A 254 -5.25 0.99 22.80
CA VAL A 254 -4.16 0.56 23.67
C VAL A 254 -3.11 1.67 23.75
N ASN A 255 -2.57 1.93 24.95
CA ASN A 255 -1.50 2.91 25.16
C ASN A 255 -0.19 2.48 24.47
N VAL A 256 0.56 3.45 23.92
CA VAL A 256 1.80 3.18 23.18
C VAL A 256 2.86 2.48 24.03
N ALA A 257 3.03 2.85 25.31
CA ALA A 257 4.00 2.20 26.19
C ALA A 257 3.70 0.70 26.39
N MET A 258 2.42 0.33 26.45
CA MET A 258 2.00 -1.07 26.55
C MET A 258 2.25 -1.81 25.24
N LEU A 259 1.96 -1.19 24.09
CA LEU A 259 2.25 -1.78 22.78
C LEU A 259 3.75 -1.96 22.54
N LEU A 260 4.60 -1.01 22.94
CA LEU A 260 6.05 -1.14 22.87
C LEU A 260 6.57 -2.27 23.78
N ARG A 261 5.96 -2.46 24.95
CA ARG A 261 6.27 -3.60 25.84
C ARG A 261 5.87 -4.94 25.21
N GLU A 262 4.69 -5.04 24.60
CA GLU A 262 4.28 -6.23 23.84
C GLU A 262 5.26 -6.50 22.68
N LEU A 263 5.70 -5.44 22.00
CA LEU A 263 6.63 -5.52 20.86
C LEU A 263 8.02 -6.04 21.26
N ASN A 264 8.44 -5.81 22.51
CA ASN A 264 9.68 -6.36 23.06
C ASN A 264 9.72 -7.90 23.02
N GLY A 265 8.56 -8.57 22.94
CA GLY A 265 8.49 -10.00 22.69
C GLY A 265 9.10 -10.44 21.36
N ILE A 266 9.08 -9.57 20.33
CA ILE A 266 9.82 -9.81 19.08
C ILE A 266 11.31 -9.57 19.30
N TYR A 267 11.69 -8.46 19.94
CA TYR A 267 13.10 -8.13 20.19
C TYR A 267 13.85 -9.25 20.94
N GLN A 268 13.20 -9.88 21.91
CA GLN A 268 13.76 -11.02 22.66
C GLN A 268 13.96 -12.28 21.81
N ARG A 269 13.22 -12.42 20.71
CA ARG A 269 13.28 -13.59 19.80
C ARG A 269 14.19 -13.34 18.60
N ASP A 270 14.08 -12.16 17.99
CA ASP A 270 14.84 -11.73 16.83
C ASP A 270 15.11 -10.21 16.90
N PRO A 271 16.22 -9.80 17.51
CA PRO A 271 16.58 -8.39 17.64
C PRO A 271 16.90 -7.73 16.29
N ASN A 272 17.09 -8.51 15.23
CA ASN A 272 17.40 -8.06 13.88
C ASN A 272 16.16 -8.01 12.98
N TYR A 273 14.94 -8.16 13.53
CA TYR A 273 13.71 -8.07 12.76
C TYR A 273 13.36 -6.61 12.42
N ALA A 274 13.87 -6.08 11.31
CA ALA A 274 13.72 -4.67 10.90
C ALA A 274 12.27 -4.16 10.91
N GLY A 275 11.31 -5.02 10.51
CA GLY A 275 9.88 -4.71 10.54
C GLY A 275 9.39 -4.20 11.90
N MET A 276 9.91 -4.77 12.99
CA MET A 276 9.57 -4.41 14.37
C MET A 276 9.92 -2.95 14.66
N TYR A 277 11.11 -2.50 14.27
CA TYR A 277 11.56 -1.13 14.49
C TYR A 277 10.70 -0.13 13.73
N TYR A 278 10.31 -0.44 12.48
CA TYR A 278 9.34 0.41 11.78
C TYR A 278 8.00 0.48 12.52
N LEU A 279 7.49 -0.65 13.02
CA LEU A 279 6.24 -0.68 13.79
C LEU A 279 6.35 0.16 15.07
N ALA A 280 7.46 0.06 15.80
CA ALA A 280 7.74 0.88 16.98
C ALA A 280 7.76 2.37 16.65
N ALA A 281 8.43 2.76 15.55
CA ALA A 281 8.49 4.15 15.11
C ALA A 281 7.09 4.71 14.79
N TYR A 282 6.27 3.95 14.06
CA TYR A 282 4.89 4.37 13.77
C TYR A 282 4.00 4.45 15.02
N LEU A 283 4.24 3.59 16.03
CA LEU A 283 3.54 3.70 17.31
C LEU A 283 3.92 4.99 18.04
N CYS A 284 5.21 5.32 18.07
CA CYS A 284 5.73 6.54 18.69
C CYS A 284 5.17 7.80 18.00
N GLN A 285 5.09 7.82 16.67
CA GLN A 285 4.46 8.93 15.92
C GLN A 285 2.96 9.12 16.23
N SER A 286 2.29 8.09 16.76
CA SER A 286 0.87 8.18 17.12
C SER A 286 0.63 8.72 18.54
N ASP A 287 1.67 9.19 19.23
CA ASP A 287 1.63 9.73 20.58
C ASP A 287 2.60 10.92 20.68
N GLU A 288 2.04 12.12 20.89
CA GLU A 288 2.81 13.37 20.93
C GLU A 288 3.95 13.34 21.95
N ASN A 289 3.77 12.63 23.08
CA ASN A 289 4.79 12.53 24.12
C ASN A 289 5.98 11.63 23.73
N ARG A 290 5.86 10.88 22.62
CA ARG A 290 6.83 9.90 22.16
C ARG A 290 7.30 10.16 20.74
N ILE A 291 6.86 11.25 20.12
CA ILE A 291 7.16 11.51 18.71
C ILE A 291 8.67 11.50 18.43
N LEU A 292 9.47 12.05 19.35
CA LEU A 292 10.93 12.08 19.27
C LEU A 292 11.58 10.69 19.41
N ASP A 293 10.94 9.75 20.14
CA ASP A 293 11.44 8.37 20.29
C ASP A 293 11.47 7.64 18.94
N ALA A 294 10.60 8.03 18.00
CA ALA A 294 10.51 7.42 16.67
C ALA A 294 11.84 7.50 15.89
N TYR A 295 12.63 8.56 16.11
CA TYR A 295 13.92 8.75 15.44
C TYR A 295 14.86 7.57 15.64
N ASN A 296 15.04 7.13 16.89
CA ASN A 296 15.96 6.04 17.23
C ASN A 296 15.52 4.72 16.62
N TYR A 297 14.20 4.47 16.58
CA TYR A 297 13.65 3.30 15.92
C TYR A 297 13.87 3.33 14.40
N TYR A 298 13.62 4.47 13.72
CA TYR A 298 13.91 4.58 12.29
C TYR A 298 15.40 4.46 11.98
N LYS A 299 16.26 5.06 12.80
CA LYS A 299 17.71 4.92 12.67
C LYS A 299 18.14 3.46 12.78
N ARG A 300 17.66 2.73 13.79
CA ARG A 300 17.98 1.31 13.97
C ARG A 300 17.42 0.45 12.84
N ALA A 301 16.19 0.71 12.40
CA ALA A 301 15.60 0.03 11.26
C ALA A 301 16.44 0.24 10.00
N ARG A 302 16.92 1.47 9.78
CA ARG A 302 17.84 1.82 8.69
C ARG A 302 19.18 1.12 8.84
N GLU A 303 19.79 1.03 10.02
CA GLU A 303 21.08 0.33 10.20
C GLU A 303 20.99 -1.16 9.82
N LEU A 304 19.93 -1.83 10.29
CA LEU A 304 19.64 -3.21 9.91
C LEU A 304 19.36 -3.32 8.42
N SER A 305 18.63 -2.33 7.90
CA SER A 305 18.45 -2.10 6.47
C SER A 305 19.61 -1.28 5.86
N LEU A 306 20.89 -1.43 6.28
CA LEU A 306 22.09 -0.92 5.57
C LEU A 306 23.10 -2.02 5.17
N GLU A 307 22.91 -3.25 5.66
CA GLU A 307 23.77 -4.42 5.38
C GLU A 307 23.37 -5.31 4.15
N GLU A 308 22.31 -4.99 3.40
CA GLU A 308 21.65 -5.77 2.34
C GLU A 308 21.49 -4.89 1.07
N THR A 309 21.55 -5.43 -0.13
CA THR A 309 21.84 -4.64 -1.35
C THR A 309 20.63 -4.32 -2.23
N ASP A 310 19.44 -4.00 -1.70
CA ASP A 310 18.24 -3.83 -2.56
C ASP A 310 17.13 -2.87 -2.03
N GLY A 311 16.07 -2.68 -2.84
CA GLY A 311 14.98 -1.70 -2.73
C GLY A 311 14.12 -1.71 -1.48
N PHE A 312 14.29 -2.66 -0.56
CA PHE A 312 13.75 -2.56 0.81
C PHE A 312 14.41 -1.42 1.60
N TYR A 313 15.64 -1.07 1.26
CA TYR A 313 16.45 -0.05 1.94
C TYR A 313 15.95 1.34 1.62
N ALA A 314 15.62 1.55 0.35
CA ALA A 314 15.03 2.78 -0.12
C ALA A 314 13.75 3.12 0.64
N PHE A 315 12.95 2.12 1.01
CA PHE A 315 11.77 2.34 1.86
C PHE A 315 12.18 2.85 3.25
N GLY A 316 13.13 2.20 3.91
CA GLY A 316 13.61 2.60 5.24
C GLY A 316 14.19 4.01 5.29
N ILE A 317 15.08 4.31 4.35
CA ILE A 317 15.71 5.62 4.19
C ILE A 317 14.65 6.69 3.90
N TYR A 318 13.71 6.40 2.99
CA TYR A 318 12.58 7.28 2.72
C TYR A 318 11.73 7.55 3.97
N GLN A 319 11.42 6.54 4.78
CA GLN A 319 10.61 6.74 5.99
C GLN A 319 11.31 7.65 7.00
N LEU A 320 12.61 7.49 7.20
CA LEU A 320 13.39 8.39 8.06
C LEU A 320 13.40 9.82 7.52
N GLY A 321 13.59 9.99 6.21
CA GLY A 321 13.53 11.31 5.57
C GLY A 321 12.14 11.95 5.71
N HIS A 322 11.08 11.14 5.58
CA HIS A 322 9.70 11.59 5.74
C HIS A 322 9.41 12.06 7.17
N TYR A 323 9.88 11.30 8.17
CA TYR A 323 9.78 11.69 9.57
C TYR A 323 10.54 13.00 9.86
N LEU A 324 11.78 13.13 9.38
CA LEU A 324 12.58 14.35 9.57
C LEU A 324 11.91 15.58 8.93
N SER A 325 11.34 15.41 7.74
CA SER A 325 10.66 16.50 7.04
C SER A 325 9.37 16.94 7.70
N ASN A 326 8.56 16.01 8.23
CA ASN A 326 7.21 16.32 8.71
C ASN A 326 7.17 16.63 10.19
N GLU A 327 7.94 15.90 11.01
CA GLU A 327 7.84 15.96 12.47
C GLU A 327 8.95 16.80 13.10
N LEU A 328 10.11 16.91 12.43
CA LEU A 328 11.28 17.64 12.95
C LEU A 328 11.63 18.90 12.16
N ASP A 329 10.92 19.21 11.09
CA ASP A 329 11.17 20.37 10.19
C ASP A 329 12.63 20.45 9.70
N GLU A 330 13.20 19.31 9.30
CA GLU A 330 14.58 19.19 8.81
C GLU A 330 14.63 18.90 7.29
N PRO A 331 14.19 19.83 6.41
CA PRO A 331 13.99 19.56 4.99
C PRO A 331 15.30 19.28 4.22
N LYS A 332 16.43 19.83 4.67
CA LYS A 332 17.74 19.57 4.04
C LYS A 332 18.21 18.14 4.27
N LEU A 333 18.11 17.65 5.51
CA LEU A 333 18.44 16.28 5.86
C LEU A 333 17.46 15.30 5.20
N ALA A 334 16.18 15.64 5.17
CA ALA A 334 15.17 14.86 4.47
C ALA A 334 15.47 14.72 2.97
N LEU A 335 15.85 15.81 2.29
CA LEU A 335 16.22 15.77 0.87
C LEU A 335 17.41 14.85 0.60
N ALA A 336 18.45 14.90 1.42
CA ALA A 336 19.60 14.02 1.29
C ALA A 336 19.20 12.53 1.41
N LEU A 337 18.31 12.21 2.35
CA LEU A 337 17.78 10.85 2.51
C LEU A 337 16.89 10.44 1.34
N TYR A 338 16.07 11.32 0.79
CA TYR A 338 15.28 10.99 -0.41
C TYR A 338 16.19 10.68 -1.61
N GLN A 339 17.24 11.47 -1.82
CA GLN A 339 18.23 11.24 -2.88
C GLN A 339 18.97 9.91 -2.66
N GLU A 340 19.35 9.61 -1.43
CA GLU A 340 19.95 8.31 -1.08
C GLU A 340 18.99 7.15 -1.37
N ALA A 341 17.71 7.29 -1.00
CA ALA A 341 16.69 6.28 -1.27
C ALA A 341 16.48 6.03 -2.77
N GLU A 342 16.51 7.09 -3.60
CA GLU A 342 16.42 6.99 -5.05
C GLU A 342 17.64 6.32 -5.68
N VAL A 343 18.85 6.61 -5.19
CA VAL A 343 20.07 5.92 -5.63
C VAL A 343 20.00 4.42 -5.31
N LYS A 344 19.46 4.06 -4.13
CA LYS A 344 19.28 2.65 -3.72
C LYS A 344 18.17 1.95 -4.47
N ASN A 345 17.12 2.68 -4.86
CA ASN A 345 16.05 2.14 -5.68
C ASN A 345 15.47 3.24 -6.57
N ARG A 346 15.86 3.22 -7.84
CA ARG A 346 15.37 4.15 -8.86
C ARG A 346 13.85 4.05 -9.09
N ARG A 347 13.21 2.97 -8.60
CA ARG A 347 11.76 2.77 -8.64
C ARG A 347 11.05 3.24 -7.37
N CYS A 348 11.75 3.89 -6.44
CA CYS A 348 11.15 4.48 -5.24
C CYS A 348 10.39 5.78 -5.59
N TYR A 349 9.21 5.65 -6.21
CA TYR A 349 8.39 6.79 -6.64
C TYR A 349 8.05 7.76 -5.50
N GLN A 350 8.02 7.28 -4.24
CA GLN A 350 7.76 8.13 -3.09
C GLN A 350 8.92 9.09 -2.80
N ALA A 351 10.16 8.63 -2.95
CA ALA A 351 11.34 9.46 -2.79
C ALA A 351 11.44 10.46 -3.95
N ALA A 352 11.33 9.98 -5.20
CA ALA A 352 11.31 10.84 -6.39
C ALA A 352 10.25 11.95 -6.30
N PHE A 353 9.03 11.63 -5.80
CA PHE A 353 7.98 12.63 -5.59
C PHE A 353 8.39 13.71 -4.56
N GLN A 354 9.03 13.33 -3.46
CA GLN A 354 9.47 14.31 -2.46
C GLN A 354 10.63 15.17 -2.97
N ILE A 355 11.58 14.58 -3.72
CA ILE A 355 12.65 15.32 -4.40
C ILE A 355 12.06 16.35 -5.36
N ALA A 356 11.09 15.95 -6.19
CA ALA A 356 10.38 16.82 -7.12
C ALA A 356 9.71 18.00 -6.39
N ARG A 357 9.04 17.73 -5.26
CA ARG A 357 8.41 18.76 -4.42
C ARG A 357 9.45 19.74 -3.88
N CYS A 358 10.56 19.26 -3.32
CA CYS A 358 11.64 20.11 -2.83
C CYS A 358 12.20 21.01 -3.94
N TYR A 359 12.40 20.49 -5.16
CA TYR A 359 12.82 21.31 -6.29
C TYR A 359 11.78 22.37 -6.68
N ALA A 360 10.49 22.02 -6.67
CA ALA A 360 9.42 22.96 -6.97
C ALA A 360 9.35 24.10 -5.93
N GLU A 361 9.50 23.77 -4.65
CA GLU A 361 9.54 24.74 -3.54
C GLU A 361 10.76 25.68 -3.61
N GLN A 362 11.89 25.20 -4.16
CA GLN A 362 13.09 25.99 -4.43
C GLN A 362 13.02 26.81 -5.74
N GLY A 363 11.92 26.76 -6.48
CA GLY A 363 11.79 27.42 -7.79
C GLY A 363 12.55 26.74 -8.93
N ARG A 364 13.07 25.53 -8.72
CA ARG A 364 13.82 24.73 -9.71
C ARG A 364 12.87 23.91 -10.57
N PHE A 365 12.03 24.60 -11.33
CA PHE A 365 10.86 24.01 -11.99
C PHE A 365 11.17 22.97 -13.07
N GLU A 366 12.27 23.10 -13.80
CA GLU A 366 12.66 22.11 -14.81
C GLU A 366 13.03 20.77 -14.16
N GLN A 367 13.84 20.82 -13.10
CA GLN A 367 14.22 19.62 -12.34
C GLN A 367 13.02 19.00 -11.64
N ALA A 368 12.12 19.83 -11.08
CA ALA A 368 10.87 19.34 -10.53
C ALA A 368 10.01 18.62 -11.58
N ALA A 369 9.87 19.19 -12.78
CA ALA A 369 9.09 18.58 -13.87
C ALA A 369 9.68 17.24 -14.32
N ASN A 370 11.00 17.15 -14.44
CA ASN A 370 11.69 15.90 -14.78
C ASN A 370 11.41 14.81 -13.73
N GLU A 371 11.51 15.15 -12.44
CA GLU A 371 11.25 14.18 -11.38
C GLU A 371 9.77 13.79 -11.25
N PHE A 372 8.82 14.72 -11.42
CA PHE A 372 7.40 14.35 -11.48
C PHE A 372 7.08 13.43 -12.68
N THR A 373 7.75 13.64 -13.82
CA THR A 373 7.66 12.77 -14.99
C THR A 373 8.25 11.39 -14.71
N ASN A 374 9.38 11.33 -14.00
CA ASN A 374 9.99 10.09 -13.52
C ASN A 374 9.04 9.30 -12.61
N VAL A 375 8.37 9.98 -11.66
CA VAL A 375 7.32 9.36 -10.82
C VAL A 375 6.23 8.72 -11.67
N ILE A 376 5.75 9.40 -12.72
CA ILE A 376 4.72 8.87 -13.63
C ILE A 376 5.25 7.63 -14.37
N ALA A 377 6.48 7.67 -14.88
CA ALA A 377 7.09 6.56 -15.61
C ALA A 377 7.28 5.31 -14.71
N ILE A 378 7.72 5.50 -13.47
CA ILE A 378 7.87 4.40 -12.49
C ILE A 378 6.52 3.74 -12.21
N LEU A 379 5.48 4.55 -11.98
CA LEU A 379 4.14 4.10 -11.60
C LEU A 379 3.38 3.46 -12.77
N SER A 380 3.47 4.03 -13.97
CA SER A 380 2.85 3.44 -15.16
C SER A 380 3.57 2.16 -15.58
N ASN A 381 4.89 2.05 -15.36
CA ASN A 381 5.69 0.89 -15.75
C ASN A 381 5.45 0.46 -17.21
N GLY A 382 5.39 1.43 -18.12
CA GLY A 382 5.12 1.18 -19.55
C GLY A 382 3.65 0.94 -19.89
N LEU A 383 2.73 1.08 -18.93
CA LEU A 383 1.29 1.15 -19.23
C LEU A 383 0.95 2.46 -19.95
N GLU A 384 0.26 2.34 -21.07
CA GLU A 384 -0.43 3.46 -21.72
C GLU A 384 -1.76 3.71 -21.01
N LEU A 385 -1.73 4.57 -19.99
CA LEU A 385 -2.92 4.90 -19.21
C LEU A 385 -3.89 5.74 -20.07
N GLU A 386 -5.04 5.19 -20.44
CA GLU A 386 -6.03 5.91 -21.27
C GLU A 386 -6.63 7.13 -20.55
N GLU A 387 -7.06 8.13 -21.32
CA GLU A 387 -7.90 9.22 -20.79
C GLU A 387 -9.31 8.67 -20.51
N LEU A 388 -9.81 8.91 -19.31
CA LEU A 388 -11.13 8.41 -18.91
C LEU A 388 -12.24 9.41 -19.26
N PRO A 389 -13.45 8.94 -19.62
CA PRO A 389 -14.58 9.83 -19.92
C PRO A 389 -14.92 10.71 -18.72
N ALA A 390 -14.93 12.04 -18.92
CA ALA A 390 -15.14 13.01 -17.85
C ALA A 390 -16.51 12.86 -17.15
N ASP A 391 -17.51 12.33 -17.85
CA ASP A 391 -18.87 12.10 -17.35
C ASP A 391 -19.03 10.77 -16.61
N LEU A 392 -18.00 9.91 -16.58
CA LEU A 392 -18.06 8.58 -15.97
C LEU A 392 -18.56 8.58 -14.51
N PRO A 393 -18.19 9.55 -13.64
CA PRO A 393 -18.74 9.64 -12.28
C PRO A 393 -20.26 9.84 -12.24
N SER A 394 -20.81 10.56 -13.21
CA SER A 394 -22.23 10.90 -13.30
C SER A 394 -23.07 9.79 -13.95
N ARG A 395 -22.43 8.79 -14.57
CA ARG A 395 -23.12 7.70 -15.28
C ARG A 395 -23.87 6.76 -14.33
N LYS A 396 -24.91 6.12 -14.87
CA LYS A 396 -25.66 5.10 -14.14
C LYS A 396 -24.74 3.94 -13.76
N LYS A 397 -25.02 3.31 -12.61
CA LYS A 397 -24.24 2.17 -12.10
C LYS A 397 -23.96 1.10 -13.17
N ALA A 398 -24.96 0.72 -13.97
CA ALA A 398 -24.83 -0.30 -15.00
C ALA A 398 -23.81 0.06 -16.10
N GLU A 399 -23.68 1.34 -16.44
CA GLU A 399 -22.72 1.83 -17.44
C GLU A 399 -21.30 1.84 -16.88
N VAL A 400 -21.14 2.25 -15.61
CA VAL A 400 -19.85 2.15 -14.92
C VAL A 400 -19.44 0.68 -14.79
N ASP A 401 -20.37 -0.20 -14.41
CA ASP A 401 -20.17 -1.65 -14.32
C ASP A 401 -19.80 -2.29 -15.68
N ALA A 402 -20.29 -1.73 -16.80
CA ALA A 402 -19.86 -2.13 -18.14
C ALA A 402 -18.43 -1.69 -18.45
N PHE A 403 -18.02 -0.49 -18.00
CA PHE A 403 -16.65 -0.01 -18.14
C PHE A 403 -15.65 -0.92 -17.40
N TYR A 404 -15.98 -1.40 -16.19
CA TYR A 404 -15.14 -2.39 -15.48
C TYR A 404 -14.92 -3.68 -16.27
N ARG A 405 -15.92 -4.15 -16.99
CA ARG A 405 -15.82 -5.37 -17.80
C ARG A 405 -14.92 -5.19 -19.02
N LYS A 406 -14.91 -4.00 -19.61
CA LYS A 406 -14.06 -3.69 -20.77
C LYS A 406 -12.59 -3.49 -20.39
N GLY A 407 -12.32 -3.07 -19.16
CA GLY A 407 -11.00 -2.65 -18.71
C GLY A 407 -10.93 -1.13 -18.62
N PHE A 408 -10.11 -0.65 -17.68
CA PHE A 408 -9.95 0.77 -17.38
C PHE A 408 -8.67 1.30 -18.03
N GLY A 409 -8.36 0.90 -19.26
CA GLY A 409 -7.22 1.44 -20.01
C GLY A 409 -5.89 1.42 -19.24
N GLY A 410 -5.64 0.36 -18.46
CA GLY A 410 -4.43 0.18 -17.65
C GLY A 410 -4.56 0.65 -16.19
N TRP A 411 -5.55 1.47 -15.85
CA TRP A 411 -5.76 1.94 -14.47
C TRP A 411 -6.17 0.80 -13.51
N GLU A 412 -6.73 -0.30 -14.02
CA GLU A 412 -7.11 -1.49 -13.25
C GLU A 412 -5.93 -2.24 -12.62
N TYR A 413 -4.70 -1.95 -13.04
CA TYR A 413 -3.48 -2.55 -12.50
C TYR A 413 -2.79 -1.69 -11.43
N LEU A 414 -3.39 -0.54 -11.10
CA LEU A 414 -2.85 0.43 -10.15
C LEU A 414 -3.65 0.42 -8.85
N SER A 415 -2.93 0.44 -7.73
CA SER A 415 -3.51 0.63 -6.40
C SER A 415 -4.00 2.06 -6.21
N LEU A 416 -4.94 2.24 -5.28
CA LEU A 416 -5.41 3.58 -4.89
C LEU A 416 -4.25 4.50 -4.48
N LYS A 417 -3.19 3.96 -3.86
CA LYS A 417 -1.99 4.72 -3.51
C LYS A 417 -1.23 5.18 -4.76
N GLU A 418 -1.04 4.30 -5.74
CA GLU A 418 -0.33 4.62 -6.98
C GLU A 418 -1.12 5.66 -7.80
N ILE A 419 -2.44 5.49 -7.92
CA ILE A 419 -3.34 6.47 -8.55
C ILE A 419 -3.26 7.83 -7.84
N GLN A 420 -3.20 7.85 -6.51
CA GLN A 420 -3.05 9.10 -5.73
C GLN A 420 -1.74 9.82 -6.04
N TYR A 421 -0.62 9.11 -6.19
CA TYR A 421 0.66 9.73 -6.56
C TYR A 421 0.66 10.22 -8.00
N LEU A 422 0.06 9.48 -8.95
CA LEU A 422 -0.14 9.96 -10.31
C LEU A 422 -0.96 11.26 -10.35
N TYR A 423 -2.09 11.30 -9.63
CA TYR A 423 -2.93 12.49 -9.52
C TYR A 423 -2.10 13.70 -9.03
N LYS A 424 -1.33 13.53 -7.95
CA LYS A 424 -0.50 14.61 -7.40
C LYS A 424 0.56 15.09 -8.41
N SER A 425 1.28 14.17 -9.04
CA SER A 425 2.30 14.51 -10.04
C SER A 425 1.70 15.31 -11.19
N TYR A 426 0.52 14.92 -11.70
CA TYR A 426 -0.18 15.68 -12.74
C TYR A 426 -0.60 17.08 -12.28
N ILE A 427 -1.10 17.24 -11.06
CA ILE A 427 -1.42 18.57 -10.50
C ILE A 427 -0.18 19.46 -10.42
N TRP A 428 0.96 18.91 -9.98
CA TRP A 428 2.22 19.66 -9.90
C TRP A 428 2.75 20.05 -11.28
N LEU A 429 2.74 19.12 -12.24
CA LEU A 429 3.14 19.40 -13.62
C LEU A 429 2.25 20.45 -14.28
N ALA A 430 0.93 20.41 -14.06
CA ALA A 430 0.01 21.43 -14.55
C ALA A 430 0.35 22.83 -14.00
N ARG A 431 0.69 22.92 -12.71
CA ARG A 431 1.12 24.19 -12.07
C ARG A 431 2.44 24.69 -12.65
N ILE A 432 3.42 23.79 -12.83
CA ILE A 432 4.73 24.13 -13.39
C ILE A 432 4.59 24.63 -14.83
N ALA A 433 3.87 23.91 -15.67
CA ALA A 433 3.61 24.30 -17.06
C ALA A 433 2.99 25.71 -17.14
N MET A 434 2.06 26.02 -16.23
CA MET A 434 1.40 27.32 -16.19
C MET A 434 2.30 28.44 -15.69
N TYR A 435 3.14 28.18 -14.69
CA TYR A 435 4.20 29.12 -14.30
C TYR A 435 5.13 29.46 -15.48
N ARG A 436 5.41 28.46 -16.33
CA ARG A 436 6.20 28.58 -17.56
C ARG A 436 5.42 29.12 -18.76
N ARG A 437 4.15 29.51 -18.60
CA ARG A 437 3.24 30.00 -19.64
C ARG A 437 2.96 29.00 -20.77
N GLN A 438 3.06 27.70 -20.49
CA GLN A 438 2.80 26.58 -21.41
C GLN A 438 1.34 26.09 -21.25
N LYS A 439 0.38 26.89 -21.74
CA LYS A 439 -1.05 26.65 -21.49
C LYS A 439 -1.54 25.27 -21.97
N GLN A 440 -1.16 24.86 -23.18
CA GLN A 440 -1.57 23.57 -23.75
C GLN A 440 -1.09 22.38 -22.92
N GLU A 441 0.15 22.45 -22.42
CA GLU A 441 0.73 21.42 -21.56
C GLU A 441 0.03 21.39 -20.19
N GLY A 442 -0.27 22.58 -19.62
CA GLY A 442 -1.06 22.71 -18.40
C GLY A 442 -2.46 22.11 -18.50
N ASP A 443 -3.16 22.36 -19.61
CA ASP A 443 -4.46 21.76 -19.93
C ASP A 443 -4.35 20.24 -20.04
N TRP A 444 -3.32 19.72 -20.72
CA TRP A 444 -3.08 18.29 -20.86
C TRP A 444 -2.90 17.61 -19.49
N TYR A 445 -2.00 18.11 -18.64
CA TYR A 445 -1.81 17.57 -17.29
C TYR A 445 -3.08 17.67 -16.43
N THR A 446 -3.88 18.71 -16.60
CA THR A 446 -5.15 18.85 -15.87
C THR A 446 -6.16 17.77 -16.29
N ARG A 447 -6.24 17.41 -17.58
CA ARG A 447 -7.05 16.26 -18.06
C ARG A 447 -6.54 14.92 -17.52
N ARG A 448 -5.22 14.75 -17.44
CA ARG A 448 -4.61 13.56 -16.83
C ARG A 448 -4.91 13.44 -15.34
N ALA A 449 -4.90 14.56 -14.61
CA ALA A 449 -5.33 14.61 -13.22
C ALA A 449 -6.82 14.27 -13.05
N LEU A 450 -7.68 14.73 -13.97
CA LEU A 450 -9.10 14.34 -14.00
C LEU A 450 -9.25 12.82 -14.18
N SER A 451 -8.54 12.23 -15.15
CA SER A 451 -8.54 10.78 -15.36
C SER A 451 -8.08 10.02 -14.10
N ALA A 452 -7.02 10.48 -13.43
CA ALA A 452 -6.58 9.87 -12.18
C ALA A 452 -7.63 9.97 -11.06
N ALA A 453 -8.34 11.10 -10.94
CA ALA A 453 -9.42 11.27 -9.97
C ALA A 453 -10.60 10.34 -10.25
N ILE A 454 -10.97 10.16 -11.52
CA ILE A 454 -12.02 9.23 -11.96
C ILE A 454 -11.60 7.77 -11.70
N ALA A 455 -10.37 7.40 -12.06
CA ALA A 455 -9.82 6.07 -11.77
C ALA A 455 -9.82 5.80 -10.26
N TYR A 456 -9.46 6.80 -9.44
CA TYR A 456 -9.50 6.70 -7.99
C TYR A 456 -10.92 6.47 -7.48
N TRP A 457 -11.90 7.20 -8.00
CA TRP A 457 -13.32 7.01 -7.65
C TRP A 457 -13.82 5.61 -7.99
N CYS A 458 -13.46 5.10 -9.17
CA CYS A 458 -13.83 3.76 -9.59
C CYS A 458 -13.08 2.66 -8.79
N ALA A 459 -11.85 2.92 -8.33
CA ALA A 459 -11.02 1.94 -7.64
C ALA A 459 -10.96 0.55 -8.34
N PRO A 460 -10.63 0.48 -9.65
CA PRO A 460 -10.79 -0.73 -10.46
C PRO A 460 -10.01 -1.94 -9.96
N MET A 461 -8.78 -1.75 -9.47
CA MET A 461 -8.01 -2.84 -8.87
C MET A 461 -8.71 -3.41 -7.62
N LEU A 462 -9.31 -2.56 -6.78
CA LEU A 462 -10.02 -3.00 -5.58
C LEU A 462 -11.28 -3.80 -5.93
N GLN A 463 -12.01 -3.38 -6.97
CA GLN A 463 -13.14 -4.16 -7.47
C GLN A 463 -12.71 -5.56 -7.91
N ARG A 464 -11.56 -5.69 -8.59
CA ARG A 464 -11.04 -7.00 -9.01
C ARG A 464 -10.70 -7.93 -7.84
N CYS A 465 -10.24 -7.36 -6.72
CA CYS A 465 -9.90 -8.10 -5.51
C CYS A 465 -11.12 -8.53 -4.66
N CYS A 466 -12.30 -7.91 -4.84
CA CYS A 466 -13.45 -8.14 -3.98
C CYS A 466 -14.53 -9.01 -4.65
N ASP A 467 -15.17 -9.87 -3.86
CA ASP A 467 -16.42 -10.50 -4.27
C ASP A 467 -17.52 -9.44 -4.47
N PRO A 468 -18.51 -9.67 -5.37
CA PRO A 468 -19.52 -8.65 -5.70
C PRO A 468 -20.28 -8.09 -4.49
N LYS A 469 -20.59 -8.93 -3.49
CA LYS A 469 -21.28 -8.53 -2.26
C LYS A 469 -20.42 -7.57 -1.42
N ILE A 470 -19.14 -7.90 -1.24
CA ILE A 470 -18.18 -7.06 -0.50
C ILE A 470 -17.97 -5.75 -1.28
N TRP A 471 -17.75 -5.84 -2.59
CA TRP A 471 -17.53 -4.68 -3.44
C TRP A 471 -18.70 -3.68 -3.37
N ASN A 472 -19.96 -4.13 -3.41
CA ASN A 472 -21.10 -3.23 -3.28
C ASN A 472 -21.07 -2.41 -1.98
N THR A 473 -20.65 -3.02 -0.87
CA THR A 473 -20.54 -2.35 0.43
C THR A 473 -19.36 -1.37 0.46
N VAL A 474 -18.19 -1.82 -0.01
CA VAL A 474 -16.96 -1.03 -0.07
C VAL A 474 -17.13 0.17 -0.99
N ARG A 475 -17.68 -0.04 -2.19
CA ARG A 475 -17.94 0.99 -3.19
C ARG A 475 -18.82 2.08 -2.63
N LEU A 476 -19.94 1.74 -1.97
CA LEU A 476 -20.85 2.74 -1.41
C LEU A 476 -20.12 3.69 -0.46
N PHE A 477 -19.31 3.14 0.45
CA PHE A 477 -18.48 3.95 1.36
C PHE A 477 -17.42 4.78 0.61
N HIS A 478 -16.73 4.18 -0.37
CA HIS A 478 -15.63 4.83 -1.08
C HIS A 478 -16.09 5.98 -1.97
N VAL A 479 -17.10 5.75 -2.80
CA VAL A 479 -17.58 6.73 -3.80
C VAL A 479 -18.21 7.96 -3.16
N GLN A 480 -18.80 7.80 -1.97
CA GLN A 480 -19.36 8.87 -1.15
C GLN A 480 -18.33 9.43 -0.14
N GLY A 481 -17.14 8.84 -0.10
CA GLY A 481 -16.12 9.17 0.87
C GLY A 481 -15.51 10.55 0.64
N LEU A 482 -15.17 11.20 1.75
CA LEU A 482 -14.41 12.45 1.74
C LEU A 482 -13.16 12.42 0.84
N PRO A 483 -12.35 11.32 0.82
CA PRO A 483 -11.16 11.25 -0.03
C PRO A 483 -11.43 11.48 -1.51
N VAL A 484 -12.51 10.91 -2.06
CA VAL A 484 -12.87 11.13 -3.47
C VAL A 484 -13.23 12.59 -3.70
N ARG A 485 -14.15 13.13 -2.88
CA ARG A 485 -14.58 14.54 -2.99
C ARG A 485 -13.40 15.49 -2.93
N ALA A 486 -12.46 15.25 -2.01
CA ALA A 486 -11.26 16.04 -1.84
C ALA A 486 -10.42 16.14 -3.12
N LEU A 487 -10.29 15.06 -3.89
CA LEU A 487 -9.58 15.09 -5.18
C LEU A 487 -10.28 15.98 -6.21
N PHE A 488 -11.60 15.87 -6.36
CA PHE A 488 -12.34 16.70 -7.33
C PHE A 488 -12.38 18.17 -6.92
N VAL A 489 -12.52 18.48 -5.64
CA VAL A 489 -12.46 19.87 -5.14
C VAL A 489 -11.06 20.46 -5.31
N THR A 490 -10.02 19.68 -5.03
CA THR A 490 -8.62 20.10 -5.25
C THR A 490 -8.38 20.36 -6.73
N LEU A 491 -8.91 19.50 -7.61
CA LEU A 491 -8.81 19.67 -9.06
C LEU A 491 -9.55 20.93 -9.53
N LYS A 492 -10.75 21.20 -9.02
CA LYS A 492 -11.48 22.45 -9.31
C LYS A 492 -10.70 23.69 -8.87
N ARG A 493 -10.03 23.68 -7.72
CA ARG A 493 -9.15 24.80 -7.35
C ARG A 493 -7.93 24.88 -8.26
N ALA A 494 -7.38 23.73 -8.66
CA ALA A 494 -6.25 23.68 -9.56
C ALA A 494 -6.60 24.29 -10.93
N THR A 495 -7.78 24.07 -11.50
CA THR A 495 -8.18 24.66 -12.81
C THR A 495 -8.18 26.19 -12.82
N VAL A 496 -8.49 26.81 -11.68
CA VAL A 496 -8.42 28.28 -11.51
C VAL A 496 -6.97 28.74 -11.56
N ILE A 497 -6.08 28.03 -10.86
CA ILE A 497 -4.64 28.33 -10.81
C ILE A 497 -3.97 28.04 -12.15
N THR A 498 -4.38 26.96 -12.81
CA THR A 498 -3.76 26.47 -14.05
C THR A 498 -4.37 27.07 -15.30
N GLY A 499 -5.29 28.04 -15.19
CA GLY A 499 -5.85 28.72 -16.36
C GLY A 499 -6.51 27.79 -17.38
N ALA A 500 -7.09 26.68 -16.91
CA ALA A 500 -7.63 25.62 -17.76
C ALA A 500 -8.71 26.15 -18.72
N THR A 501 -8.91 25.49 -19.87
CA THR A 501 -10.01 25.84 -20.80
C THR A 501 -11.37 25.85 -20.11
N ASP A 502 -12.28 26.72 -20.56
CA ASP A 502 -13.62 26.83 -19.95
C ASP A 502 -14.43 25.54 -20.11
N SER A 503 -14.22 24.80 -21.20
CA SER A 503 -14.80 23.47 -21.38
C SER A 503 -14.32 22.47 -20.31
N LEU A 504 -13.02 22.44 -20.02
CA LEU A 504 -12.46 21.56 -18.99
C LEU A 504 -12.89 21.98 -17.58
N LYS A 505 -12.98 23.29 -17.32
CA LYS A 505 -13.54 23.82 -16.07
C LYS A 505 -14.99 23.35 -15.88
N ALA A 506 -15.84 23.51 -16.90
CA ALA A 506 -17.24 23.09 -16.83
C ALA A 506 -17.39 21.59 -16.53
N GLN A 507 -16.60 20.74 -17.17
CA GLN A 507 -16.58 19.28 -16.91
C GLN A 507 -16.20 18.96 -15.46
N ILE A 508 -15.21 19.66 -14.91
CA ILE A 508 -14.76 19.44 -13.53
C ILE A 508 -15.81 19.99 -12.54
N GLU A 509 -16.45 21.10 -12.85
CA GLU A 509 -17.52 21.66 -12.04
C GLU A 509 -18.76 20.76 -11.98
N GLU A 510 -19.16 20.19 -13.11
CA GLU A 510 -20.25 19.20 -13.17
C GLU A 510 -19.95 17.99 -12.28
N ASN A 511 -18.73 17.46 -12.35
CA ASN A 511 -18.31 16.36 -11.47
C ASN A 511 -18.35 16.76 -9.99
N VAL A 512 -17.85 17.95 -9.64
CA VAL A 512 -17.90 18.44 -8.25
C VAL A 512 -19.35 18.58 -7.77
N LEU A 513 -20.26 19.11 -8.60
CA LEU A 513 -21.68 19.23 -8.27
C LEU A 513 -22.31 17.85 -8.07
N HIS A 514 -22.04 16.90 -8.97
CA HIS A 514 -22.50 15.52 -8.83
C HIS A 514 -22.11 14.91 -7.47
N TYR A 515 -20.86 15.11 -7.04
CA TYR A 515 -20.43 14.65 -5.71
C TYR A 515 -21.11 15.37 -4.55
N GLN A 516 -21.29 16.69 -4.66
CA GLN A 516 -21.99 17.45 -3.62
C GLN A 516 -23.42 16.95 -3.45
N ASP A 517 -24.11 16.62 -4.54
CA ASP A 517 -25.46 16.08 -4.50
C ASP A 517 -25.51 14.66 -3.93
N MET A 518 -24.55 13.81 -4.29
CA MET A 518 -24.42 12.46 -3.69
C MET A 518 -24.21 12.52 -2.17
N TYR A 519 -23.40 13.48 -1.70
CA TYR A 519 -23.09 13.65 -0.28
C TYR A 519 -24.26 14.23 0.51
N LYS A 520 -24.98 15.21 -0.05
CA LYS A 520 -26.18 15.82 0.59
C LYS A 520 -27.33 14.84 0.79
N LYS A 521 -27.48 13.85 -0.11
CA LYS A 521 -28.51 12.81 0.00
C LYS A 521 -28.32 11.86 1.21
N GLU A 522 -27.25 11.99 1.99
CA GLU A 522 -27.01 11.21 3.20
C GLU A 522 -27.52 11.84 4.51
N GLU A 523 -27.87 13.14 4.52
CA GLU A 523 -28.65 13.74 5.61
C GLU A 523 -30.15 13.52 5.28
N PRO A 524 -30.89 12.52 5.81
CA PRO A 524 -30.67 11.63 6.96
C PRO A 524 -30.94 10.12 6.68
N LEU A 525 -29.97 9.24 6.94
CA LEU A 525 -30.24 7.81 7.22
C LEU A 525 -29.87 7.41 8.66
N SER A 526 -29.71 8.40 9.54
CA SER A 526 -29.63 8.22 10.99
C SER A 526 -31.04 8.13 11.60
N ALA A 527 -31.82 7.14 11.18
CA ALA A 527 -33.05 6.70 11.86
C ALA A 527 -33.54 5.38 11.24
N GLN A 528 -32.80 4.28 11.45
CA GLN A 528 -33.34 2.91 11.50
C GLN A 528 -32.29 1.93 12.03
#